data_AF-A0A0S6YZ97-F1
#
_entry.id   AF-A0A0S6YZ97-F1
#
_cell.length_a   1.000
_cell.length_b   1.000
_cell.length_c   1.000
_cell.angle_alpha   90.00
_cell.angle_beta   90.00
_cell.angle_gamma   90.00
#
_symmetry.space_group_name_H-M   'P 1'
#
loop_
_entity.id
_entity.type
_entity.pdbx_description
1 polymer ?
#
loop_
_entity_poly.entity_id
_entity_poly.type
_entity_poly.pdbx_seq_one_letter_code
_entity_poly.pdbx_strand_id
1 'polypeptide(L)'
;METAPPAAAEAAPAKHSLRIHLDAESWVEVTRADGTRLEYGLLPAGSDREFHSDEPLEVRIGNADAASVEADGKPLDLAPYRHANVAHLQLFKTSAAAAADG
;
A
#
# COMPACT_ATOMS: atom_id res chain seq x y z
N MET A 1 24.10 -9.09 -15.17
CA MET A 1 24.07 -9.58 -13.78
C MET A 1 22.62 -9.65 -13.38
N GLU A 2 22.22 -10.83 -12.95
CA GLU A 2 20.87 -11.30 -12.75
C GLU A 2 20.48 -11.11 -11.29
N THR A 3 19.30 -10.53 -11.03
CA THR A 3 18.42 -10.86 -9.89
C THR A 3 17.05 -10.19 -10.11
N ALA A 4 16.12 -10.93 -10.73
CA ALA A 4 14.74 -10.98 -10.26
C ALA A 4 14.56 -12.35 -9.59
N PRO A 5 13.57 -12.62 -8.71
CA PRO A 5 12.56 -11.75 -8.08
C PRO A 5 12.54 -11.98 -6.53
N PRO A 6 11.53 -11.47 -5.79
CA PRO A 6 10.98 -12.30 -4.73
C PRO A 6 9.52 -12.61 -5.00
N ALA A 7 9.23 -13.91 -4.94
CA ALA A 7 7.98 -14.53 -4.54
C ALA A 7 6.78 -13.58 -4.43
N ALA A 8 5.94 -13.56 -5.46
CA ALA A 8 4.50 -13.53 -5.21
C ALA A 8 4.23 -14.73 -4.31
N ALA A 9 4.03 -14.47 -3.02
CA ALA A 9 3.57 -15.50 -2.12
C ALA A 9 2.31 -16.09 -2.76
N GLU A 10 2.24 -17.42 -2.87
CA GLU A 10 1.01 -18.16 -3.14
C GLU A 10 0.03 -17.93 -1.96
N ALA A 11 -0.42 -16.69 -1.81
CA ALA A 11 -1.60 -16.36 -1.04
C ALA A 11 -2.75 -16.84 -1.91
N ALA A 12 -3.56 -17.75 -1.35
CA ALA A 12 -4.90 -18.08 -1.83
C ALA A 12 -5.57 -16.84 -2.45
N PRO A 13 -6.38 -16.96 -3.51
CA PRO A 13 -6.79 -15.84 -4.37
C PRO A 13 -7.47 -14.73 -3.54
N ALA A 14 -6.64 -13.85 -2.97
CA ALA A 14 -7.08 -12.61 -2.40
C ALA A 14 -7.47 -11.80 -3.63
N LYS A 15 -8.72 -11.34 -3.67
CA LYS A 15 -9.18 -10.56 -4.82
C LYS A 15 -8.36 -9.29 -5.01
N HIS A 16 -7.61 -8.87 -4.00
CA HIS A 16 -6.80 -7.68 -4.04
C HIS A 16 -5.40 -7.88 -3.45
N SER A 17 -4.42 -7.37 -4.19
CA SER A 17 -3.02 -7.25 -3.78
C SER A 17 -2.64 -5.79 -3.57
N LEU A 18 -1.83 -5.54 -2.55
CA LEU A 18 -1.28 -4.24 -2.21
C LEU A 18 0.22 -4.38 -2.09
N ARG A 19 0.97 -3.66 -2.92
CA ARG A 19 2.41 -3.53 -2.80
C ARG A 19 2.77 -2.14 -2.32
N ILE A 20 3.72 -2.07 -1.40
CA ILE A 20 4.28 -0.82 -0.88
C ILE A 20 5.78 -0.92 -1.09
N HIS A 21 6.33 0.06 -1.81
CA HIS A 21 7.76 0.22 -2.00
C HIS A 21 8.20 1.52 -1.34
N LEU A 22 9.25 1.46 -0.54
CA LEU A 22 9.81 2.61 0.15
C LEU A 22 11.18 2.91 -0.40
N ASP A 23 11.37 4.11 -0.94
CA ASP A 23 12.67 4.60 -1.41
C ASP A 23 13.50 5.18 -0.25
N ALA A 24 12.83 5.64 0.83
CA ALA A 24 13.48 6.12 2.05
C ALA A 24 12.88 5.50 3.32
N GLU A 25 13.58 5.67 4.45
CA GLU A 25 13.08 5.24 5.75
C GLU A 25 11.71 5.88 6.03
N SER A 26 10.72 5.03 6.32
CA SER A 26 9.32 5.42 6.44
C SER A 26 8.61 4.55 7.46
N TRP A 27 7.84 5.15 8.36
CA TRP A 27 6.93 4.36 9.19
C TRP A 27 5.72 3.96 8.36
N VAL A 28 5.35 2.69 8.42
CA VAL A 28 4.22 2.12 7.68
C VAL A 28 3.29 1.45 8.66
N GLU A 29 2.01 1.72 8.52
CA GLU A 29 0.91 1.07 9.23
C GLU A 29 -0.11 0.58 8.22
N VAL A 30 -0.39 -0.72 8.24
CA VAL A 30 -1.41 -1.36 7.41
C VAL A 30 -2.41 -2.03 8.33
N THR A 31 -3.68 -1.62 8.24
CA THR A 31 -4.77 -2.13 9.06
C THR A 31 -5.92 -2.55 8.17
N ARG A 32 -6.50 -3.73 8.42
CA ARG A 32 -7.72 -4.20 7.74
C ARG A 32 -8.95 -3.50 8.30
N ALA A 33 -10.04 -3.50 7.52
CA ALA A 33 -11.35 -3.03 7.96
C ALA A 33 -11.86 -3.74 9.24
N ASP A 34 -11.48 -4.99 9.46
CA ASP A 34 -11.78 -5.77 10.68
C ASP A 34 -11.05 -5.25 11.94
N GLY A 35 -10.12 -4.29 11.80
CA GLY A 35 -9.28 -3.79 12.90
C GLY A 35 -7.99 -4.59 13.11
N THR A 36 -7.79 -5.64 12.31
CA THR A 36 -6.55 -6.42 12.32
C THR A 36 -5.41 -5.62 11.67
N ARG A 37 -4.42 -5.25 12.47
CA ARG A 37 -3.18 -4.60 12.00
C ARG A 37 -2.25 -5.64 11.37
N LEU A 38 -1.99 -5.50 10.08
CA LEU A 38 -1.11 -6.39 9.31
C LEU A 38 0.36 -5.98 9.41
N GLU A 39 0.61 -4.68 9.40
CA GLU A 39 1.96 -4.14 9.45
C GLU A 39 1.96 -2.88 10.31
N TYR A 40 3.00 -2.73 11.12
CA TYR A 40 3.24 -1.52 11.89
C TYR A 40 4.70 -1.47 12.32
N GLY A 41 5.45 -0.57 11.70
CA GLY A 41 6.85 -0.42 12.01
C GLY A 41 7.53 0.65 11.18
N LEU A 42 8.72 1.04 11.62
CA LEU A 42 9.63 1.84 10.82
C LEU A 42 10.37 0.89 9.87
N LEU A 43 10.20 1.10 8.57
CA LEU A 43 10.85 0.31 7.54
C LEU A 43 11.99 1.13 6.91
N PRO A 44 13.15 0.50 6.64
CA PRO A 44 14.27 1.18 6.00
C PRO A 44 14.00 1.46 4.51
N ALA A 45 14.82 2.35 3.94
CA ALA A 45 14.89 2.58 2.50
C ALA A 45 15.11 1.28 1.70
N GLY A 46 14.49 1.16 0.54
CA GLY A 46 14.50 -0.03 -0.31
C GLY A 46 13.58 -1.15 0.14
N SER A 47 12.74 -0.94 1.16
CA SER A 47 11.81 -1.97 1.64
C SER A 47 10.64 -2.14 0.67
N ASP A 48 10.41 -3.38 0.25
CA ASP A 48 9.20 -3.80 -0.46
C ASP A 48 8.33 -4.68 0.44
N ARG A 49 7.04 -4.34 0.55
CA ARG A 49 6.04 -5.10 1.30
C ARG A 49 4.86 -5.39 0.40
N GLU A 50 4.44 -6.66 0.37
CA GLU A 50 3.26 -7.10 -0.36
C GLU A 50 2.22 -7.65 0.63
N PHE A 51 0.99 -7.19 0.51
CA PHE A 51 -0.14 -7.54 1.35
C PHE A 51 -1.30 -8.02 0.48
N HIS A 52 -2.01 -9.03 0.97
CA HIS A 52 -3.15 -9.63 0.27
C HIS A 52 -4.38 -9.58 1.20
N SER A 53 -5.49 -9.05 0.69
CA SER A 53 -6.75 -8.95 1.45
C SER A 53 -7.96 -8.90 0.52
N ASP A 54 -9.10 -9.44 0.96
CA ASP A 54 -10.40 -9.26 0.28
C ASP A 54 -11.16 -8.04 0.81
N GLU A 55 -10.63 -7.39 1.83
CA GLU A 55 -11.28 -6.32 2.58
C GLU A 55 -10.59 -4.97 2.34
N PRO A 56 -11.28 -3.85 2.62
CA PRO A 56 -10.67 -2.54 2.59
C PRO A 56 -9.45 -2.48 3.52
N LEU A 57 -8.34 -1.95 2.99
CA LEU A 57 -7.11 -1.74 3.75
C LEU A 57 -6.92 -0.24 3.99
N GLU A 58 -6.60 0.08 5.23
CA GLU A 58 -6.17 1.40 5.64
C GLU A 58 -4.64 1.39 5.78
N VAL A 59 -3.98 2.20 4.95
CA VAL A 59 -2.53 2.27 4.84
C VAL A 59 -2.09 3.67 5.22
N ARG A 60 -1.16 3.78 6.16
CA ARG A 60 -0.57 5.06 6.56
C ARG A 60 0.93 4.99 6.43
N ILE A 61 1.49 5.97 5.74
CA ILE A 61 2.92 6.04 5.45
C ILE A 61 3.44 7.40 5.88
N GLY A 62 4.43 7.39 6.77
CA GLY A 62 4.97 8.60 7.37
C GLY A 62 5.72 9.53 6.45
N ASN A 63 6.42 8.96 5.46
CA ASN A 63 7.20 9.68 4.48
C ASN A 63 6.66 9.32 3.09
N ALA A 64 5.50 9.90 2.77
CA ALA A 64 4.78 9.62 1.53
C ALA A 64 5.53 10.07 0.27
N ASP A 65 6.48 10.99 0.40
CA ASP A 65 7.25 11.56 -0.71
C ASP A 65 8.18 10.51 -1.35
N ALA A 66 8.74 9.65 -0.50
CA ALA A 66 9.65 8.57 -0.87
C ALA A 66 8.97 7.20 -0.75
N ALA A 67 7.66 7.14 -0.91
CA ALA A 67 6.88 5.90 -0.88
C ALA A 67 6.08 5.76 -2.17
N SER A 68 5.99 4.52 -2.66
CA SER A 68 5.20 4.14 -3.82
C SER A 68 4.26 3.03 -3.43
N VAL A 69 3.00 3.12 -3.84
CA VAL A 69 1.99 2.11 -3.55
C VAL A 69 1.43 1.59 -4.86
N GLU A 70 1.25 0.29 -4.96
CA GLU A 70 0.61 -0.36 -6.09
C GLU A 70 -0.54 -1.21 -5.57
N ALA A 71 -1.74 -1.00 -6.10
CA ALA A 71 -2.93 -1.75 -5.73
C ALA A 71 -3.41 -2.53 -6.94
N ASP A 72 -3.55 -3.85 -6.82
CA ASP A 72 -3.99 -4.73 -7.91
C ASP A 72 -3.08 -4.66 -9.15
N GLY A 73 -1.78 -4.41 -8.93
CA GLY A 73 -0.80 -4.17 -9.99
C GLY A 73 -0.93 -2.82 -10.69
N LYS A 74 -1.75 -1.89 -10.17
CA LYS A 74 -1.81 -0.50 -10.63
C LYS A 74 -1.03 0.41 -9.68
N PRO A 75 0.00 1.13 -10.16
CA PRO A 75 0.65 2.14 -9.35
C PRO A 75 -0.34 3.26 -9.01
N LEU A 76 -0.37 3.61 -7.73
CA LEU A 76 -1.21 4.67 -7.18
C LEU A 76 -0.31 5.81 -6.69
N ASP A 77 -0.60 7.01 -7.17
CA ASP A 77 0.12 8.20 -6.73
C ASP A 77 -0.29 8.58 -5.30
N LEU A 78 0.72 8.76 -4.44
CA LEU A 78 0.51 9.11 -3.03
C LEU A 78 0.35 10.61 -2.80
N ALA A 79 0.79 11.46 -3.74
CA ALA A 79 0.78 12.91 -3.57
C ALA A 79 -0.61 13.49 -3.25
N PRO A 80 -1.73 13.06 -3.87
CA PRO A 80 -3.06 13.58 -3.51
C PRO A 80 -3.56 13.11 -2.14
N TYR A 81 -3.01 12.01 -1.60
CA TYR A 81 -3.39 11.43 -0.31
C TYR A 81 -2.46 11.86 0.84
N ARG A 82 -1.42 12.63 0.52
CA ARG A 82 -0.43 13.13 1.47
C ARG A 82 -1.00 14.31 2.27
N HIS A 83 -0.98 14.17 3.59
CA HIS A 83 -1.30 15.23 4.53
C HIS A 83 -0.03 15.60 5.33
N ALA A 84 0.55 16.75 4.99
CA ALA A 84 1.86 17.20 5.46
C ALA A 84 3.01 16.24 5.10
N ASN A 85 3.36 15.30 5.99
CA ASN A 85 4.37 14.27 5.77
C ASN A 85 3.73 12.88 5.58
N VAL A 86 2.56 12.66 6.18
CA VAL A 86 1.92 11.34 6.25
C VAL A 86 0.93 11.18 5.10
N ALA A 87 1.04 10.11 4.30
CA ALA A 87 -0.03 9.70 3.39
C ALA A 87 -0.97 8.74 4.10
N HIS A 88 -2.26 8.97 3.90
CA HIS A 88 -3.31 8.09 4.37
C HIS A 88 -4.10 7.59 3.16
N LEU A 89 -3.99 6.29 2.89
CA LEU A 89 -4.66 5.63 1.79
C LEU A 89 -5.70 4.67 2.32
N GLN A 90 -6.86 4.68 1.69
CA GLN A 90 -7.91 3.71 1.94
C GLN A 90 -8.15 2.92 0.64
N LEU A 91 -7.56 1.73 0.57
CA LEU A 91 -7.58 0.87 -0.62
C LEU A 91 -8.73 -0.14 -0.53
N PHE A 92 -9.20 -0.58 -1.70
CA PHE A 92 -10.31 -1.54 -1.83
C PHE A 92 -11.62 -1.09 -1.15
N LYS A 93 -11.75 0.22 -0.90
CA LYS A 93 -13.05 0.83 -0.62
C LYS A 93 -13.89 0.59 -1.87
N THR A 94 -15.08 -0.01 -1.72
CA THR A 94 -16.01 -0.26 -2.83
C THR A 94 -16.07 0.98 -3.72
N SER A 95 -15.48 0.89 -4.92
CA SER A 95 -15.45 2.01 -5.84
C SER A 95 -16.83 2.10 -6.49
N ALA A 96 -17.74 2.77 -5.79
CA ALA A 96 -18.98 3.27 -6.36
C ALA A 96 -18.91 4.78 -6.68
N ALA A 97 -17.72 5.42 -6.62
CA ALA A 97 -17.60 6.88 -6.70
C ALA A 97 -16.42 7.42 -7.51
N ALA A 98 -15.90 6.68 -8.50
CA ALA A 98 -14.91 7.20 -9.46
C ALA A 98 -15.52 7.62 -10.81
N ALA A 99 -16.79 8.04 -10.82
CA ALA A 99 -17.46 8.62 -11.97
C ALA A 99 -18.13 9.94 -11.59
N ALA A 100 -17.30 10.94 -11.26
CA ALA A 100 -17.71 12.34 -11.23
C ALA A 100 -16.45 13.22 -11.32
N ASP A 101 -15.77 13.13 -12.46
CA ASP A 101 -14.87 14.18 -12.96
C ASP A 101 -15.69 15.03 -13.94
N GLY A 102 -15.69 16.35 -13.75
CA GLY A 102 -16.41 17.34 -14.56
C GLY A 102 -15.85 18.73 -14.30
#